data_AF-A0A955ISE8-F1
#
_entry.id   AF-A0A955ISE8-F1
#
_cell.length_a   1.000
_cell.length_b   1.000
_cell.length_c   1.000
_cell.angle_alpha   90.00
_cell.angle_beta   90.00
_cell.angle_gamma   90.00
#
_symmetry.space_group_name_H-M   'P 1'
#
loop_
_entity.id
_entity.type
_entity.pdbx_description
1 polymer ?
#
loop_
_entity_poly.entity_id
_entity_poly.type
_entity_poly.pdbx_seq_one_letter_code
_entity_poly.pdbx_strand_id
1 'polypeptide(L)'
;MAETAGVSIGIHNRGGIRASLPSGDITRRQLYEVSPFGNKVSVCRLRGDTLRALVERGLQEGGRPLEVYGLVVQWAIEEGRPVFVGLEVGGDAVDPNSVYDVATNSYLAEGGDDWKAFPQEGPPKILDIDLYEASVARLAAATQEDGELSPIAGDAYVQVGTLVDRSMGVLGLAVLIGICFVLSRNRRRVSWRVVAWGVGLQVLFAFLVLETVMGQVFFETVKSLFVAVMDYAREGNDMVFGPLADVGALESALGRGFVFFTQILGTIVLVSTLTAILYHMGVMQLVVYSMAKVMQFTMRTSGAESLASAANVFVGQTEAPLTVRPYLAGMTSSEIMAMMTGGMATVAGGVLAAYAGFGIDAGHLLAASVMSAPAALVVAKILVPETEEPTTGSHVPYEIQRTDANLLDAACRGAGEGFKLGLNVMAMLIALVSVVALL
;
A
#
# COMPACT_ATOMS: atom_id res chain seq x y z
N MET A 1 -1.35 -18.28 17.20
CA MET A 1 -2.63 -18.72 16.61
C MET A 1 -3.30 -19.78 17.46
N ALA A 2 -2.82 -21.03 17.46
CA ALA A 2 -3.45 -22.15 18.17
C ALA A 2 -3.63 -21.86 19.67
N GLU A 3 -2.57 -21.46 20.35
CA GLU A 3 -2.62 -21.06 21.76
C GLU A 3 -3.54 -19.85 22.01
N THR A 4 -3.42 -18.80 21.17
CA THR A 4 -4.27 -17.60 21.24
C THR A 4 -5.76 -17.93 21.10
N ALA A 5 -6.09 -18.91 20.25
CA ALA A 5 -7.44 -19.39 20.02
C ALA A 5 -7.88 -20.46 21.04
N GLY A 6 -6.98 -20.95 21.90
CA GLY A 6 -7.25 -22.02 22.86
C GLY A 6 -7.49 -23.38 22.20
N VAL A 7 -6.87 -23.66 21.05
CA VAL A 7 -7.02 -24.92 20.31
C VAL A 7 -5.70 -25.66 20.17
N SER A 8 -5.76 -26.97 19.91
CA SER A 8 -4.58 -27.84 19.80
C SER A 8 -3.95 -27.87 18.42
N ILE A 9 -4.67 -27.44 17.38
CA ILE A 9 -4.22 -27.52 15.99
C ILE A 9 -4.06 -26.12 15.40
N GLY A 10 -2.93 -25.88 14.74
CA GLY A 10 -2.68 -24.68 13.94
C GLY A 10 -2.29 -25.03 12.51
N ILE A 11 -2.83 -24.30 11.53
CA ILE A 11 -2.44 -24.39 10.13
C ILE A 11 -2.12 -22.99 9.61
N HIS A 12 -1.02 -22.86 8.87
CA HIS A 12 -0.64 -21.62 8.20
C HIS A 12 -0.22 -21.92 6.76
N ASN A 13 -0.46 -21.01 5.82
CA ASN A 13 0.06 -21.17 4.47
C ASN A 13 1.52 -20.73 4.42
N ARG A 14 2.35 -21.51 3.74
CA ARG A 14 3.78 -21.19 3.60
C ARG A 14 4.02 -19.84 2.93
N GLY A 15 3.18 -19.45 1.96
CA GLY A 15 3.26 -18.16 1.28
C GLY A 15 3.03 -16.94 2.19
N GLY A 16 2.32 -17.14 3.31
CA GLY A 16 2.11 -16.12 4.33
C GLY A 16 3.32 -15.91 5.24
N ILE A 17 4.29 -16.84 5.23
CA ILE A 17 5.56 -16.73 5.97
C ILE A 17 6.64 -16.23 4.99
N ARG A 18 7.17 -15.04 5.24
CA ARG A 18 8.01 -14.30 4.28
C ARG A 18 9.49 -14.26 4.66
N ALA A 19 9.80 -14.49 5.93
CA ALA A 19 11.16 -14.49 6.45
C ALA A 19 11.33 -15.55 7.54
N SER A 20 12.57 -15.91 7.81
CA SER A 20 12.93 -16.72 8.99
C SER A 20 13.29 -15.81 10.15
N LEU A 21 13.02 -16.26 11.38
CA LEU A 21 13.48 -15.56 12.58
C LEU A 21 14.98 -15.81 12.80
N PRO A 22 15.80 -14.77 13.02
CA PRO A 22 17.20 -14.93 13.37
C PRO A 22 17.36 -15.44 14.80
N SER A 23 18.51 -16.04 15.09
CA SER A 23 18.91 -16.37 16.47
C SER A 23 19.18 -15.10 17.29
N GLY A 24 18.75 -15.07 18.55
CA GLY A 24 19.00 -13.96 19.49
C GLY A 24 17.77 -13.06 19.67
N ASP A 25 18.00 -11.77 19.96
CA ASP A 25 16.95 -10.78 20.23
C ASP A 25 16.02 -10.59 19.03
N ILE A 26 14.75 -10.96 19.23
CA ILE A 26 13.69 -10.83 18.22
C ILE A 26 13.05 -9.46 18.37
N THR A 27 12.92 -8.73 17.27
CA THR A 27 12.25 -7.42 17.25
C THR A 27 10.84 -7.52 16.69
N ARG A 28 9.98 -6.56 17.06
CA ARG A 28 8.62 -6.41 16.49
C ARG A 28 8.62 -6.34 14.97
N ARG A 29 9.58 -5.61 14.37
CA ARG A 29 9.74 -5.57 12.91
C ARG A 29 10.05 -6.93 12.30
N GLN A 30 10.94 -7.73 12.90
CA GLN A 30 11.25 -9.06 12.37
C GLN A 30 10.03 -9.97 12.43
N LEU A 31 9.17 -9.83 13.45
CA LEU A 31 7.88 -10.53 13.49
C LEU A 31 6.94 -10.07 12.38
N TYR A 32 6.92 -8.76 12.10
CA TYR A 32 6.19 -8.23 10.96
C TYR A 32 6.77 -8.73 9.63
N GLU A 33 8.10 -8.79 9.46
CA GLU A 33 8.74 -9.31 8.25
C GLU A 33 8.47 -10.80 8.04
N VAL A 34 8.28 -11.58 9.10
CA VAL A 34 7.89 -13.00 9.01
C VAL A 34 6.47 -13.13 8.48
N SER A 35 5.52 -12.31 8.93
CA SER A 35 4.13 -12.33 8.46
C SER A 35 3.59 -10.90 8.31
N PRO A 36 3.87 -10.20 7.20
CA PRO A 36 3.58 -8.77 7.03
C PRO A 36 2.12 -8.48 6.69
N PHE A 37 1.28 -9.51 6.73
CA PHE A 37 -0.13 -9.43 6.36
C PHE A 37 -0.96 -9.11 7.59
N GLY A 38 -1.89 -8.16 7.46
CA GLY A 38 -2.87 -7.79 8.49
C GLY A 38 -3.96 -8.84 8.70
N ASN A 39 -3.58 -10.12 8.72
CA ASN A 39 -4.50 -11.22 8.96
C ASN A 39 -4.88 -11.29 10.44
N LYS A 40 -6.11 -11.72 10.71
CA LYS A 40 -6.58 -12.02 12.07
C LYS A 40 -6.44 -13.51 12.39
N VAL A 41 -6.39 -13.84 13.67
CA VAL A 41 -6.49 -15.24 14.13
C VAL A 41 -7.92 -15.71 13.91
N SER A 42 -8.08 -16.82 13.21
CA SER A 42 -9.38 -17.42 12.92
C SER A 42 -9.42 -18.87 13.37
N VAL A 43 -10.61 -19.36 13.71
CA VAL A 43 -10.86 -20.77 14.04
C VAL A 43 -11.83 -21.36 13.04
N CYS A 44 -11.40 -22.43 12.38
CA CYS A 44 -12.22 -23.20 11.46
C CYS A 44 -12.52 -24.56 12.08
N ARG A 45 -13.74 -25.07 11.86
CA ARG A 45 -14.12 -26.41 12.31
C ARG A 45 -14.01 -27.35 11.12
N LEU A 46 -13.03 -28.26 11.14
CA LEU A 46 -12.72 -29.13 10.00
C LEU A 46 -12.91 -30.59 10.41
N ARG A 47 -13.57 -31.37 9.54
CA ARG A 47 -13.61 -32.83 9.68
C ARG A 47 -12.24 -33.44 9.40
N GLY A 48 -11.96 -34.60 10.00
CA GLY A 48 -10.68 -35.29 9.82
C GLY A 48 -10.36 -35.67 8.37
N ASP A 49 -11.38 -36.01 7.57
CA ASP A 49 -11.23 -36.25 6.13
C ASP A 49 -10.83 -34.97 5.37
N THR A 50 -11.43 -33.83 5.71
CA THR A 50 -11.04 -32.52 5.18
C THR A 50 -9.60 -32.15 5.56
N LEU A 51 -9.20 -32.37 6.82
CA LEU A 51 -7.85 -32.12 7.30
C LEU A 51 -6.81 -32.94 6.52
N ARG A 52 -7.09 -34.23 6.32
CA ARG A 52 -6.25 -35.11 5.51
C ARG A 52 -6.13 -34.58 4.08
N ALA A 53 -7.24 -34.27 3.43
CA ALA A 53 -7.26 -33.82 2.04
C ALA A 53 -6.48 -32.50 1.84
N LEU A 54 -6.54 -31.60 2.83
CA LEU A 54 -5.75 -30.35 2.85
C LEU A 54 -4.25 -30.61 2.87
N VAL A 55 -3.81 -31.50 3.76
CA VAL A 55 -2.38 -31.87 3.90
C VAL A 55 -1.90 -32.61 2.66
N GLU A 56 -2.69 -33.55 2.15
CA GLU A 56 -2.38 -34.35 0.96
C GLU A 56 -2.22 -33.47 -0.28
N ARG A 57 -3.09 -32.46 -0.46
CA ARG A 57 -2.93 -31.45 -1.52
C ARG A 57 -1.63 -30.66 -1.36
N GLY A 58 -1.24 -30.33 -0.12
CA GLY A 58 0.00 -29.61 0.16
C GLY A 58 1.27 -30.38 -0.22
N LEU A 59 1.20 -31.72 -0.23
CA LEU A 59 2.31 -32.60 -0.63
C LEU A 59 2.44 -32.74 -2.16
N GLN A 60 1.36 -32.54 -2.93
CA GLN A 60 1.39 -32.73 -4.39
C GLN A 60 2.35 -31.76 -5.11
N GLU A 61 2.86 -32.19 -6.27
CA GLU A 61 3.72 -31.39 -7.14
C GLU A 61 2.92 -30.16 -7.66
N GLY A 62 3.39 -28.94 -7.35
CA GLY A 62 2.64 -27.70 -7.60
C GLY A 62 1.56 -27.36 -6.56
N GLY A 63 1.42 -28.19 -5.53
CA GLY A 63 0.57 -27.93 -4.37
C GLY A 63 1.04 -26.72 -3.56
N ARG A 64 0.14 -26.16 -2.75
CA ARG A 64 0.46 -25.07 -1.81
C ARG A 64 0.73 -25.66 -0.43
N PRO A 65 2.01 -25.85 -0.03
CA PRO A 65 2.33 -26.48 1.23
C PRO A 65 1.84 -25.65 2.42
N LEU A 66 1.38 -26.37 3.44
CA LEU A 66 0.88 -25.83 4.69
C LEU A 66 1.90 -26.10 5.80
N GLU A 67 2.10 -25.11 6.65
CA GLU A 67 2.84 -25.22 7.90
C GLU A 67 1.85 -25.60 9.00
N VAL A 68 2.21 -26.58 9.83
CA VAL A 68 1.29 -27.17 10.80
C VAL A 68 1.84 -27.10 12.22
N TYR A 69 0.95 -26.95 13.20
CA TYR A 69 1.22 -27.01 14.63
C TYR A 69 0.26 -27.99 15.29
N GLY A 70 0.77 -28.87 16.17
CA GLY A 70 -0.01 -29.90 16.85
C GLY A 70 -0.45 -31.08 15.97
N LEU A 71 -0.14 -31.03 14.67
CA LEU A 71 -0.33 -32.12 13.71
C LEU A 71 1.02 -32.77 13.38
N VAL A 72 1.03 -34.10 13.32
CA VAL A 72 2.16 -34.87 12.78
C VAL A 72 1.72 -35.46 11.43
N VAL A 73 2.38 -35.01 10.36
CA VAL A 73 2.15 -35.50 9.00
C VAL A 73 3.19 -36.56 8.66
N GLN A 74 2.72 -37.78 8.42
CA GLN A 74 3.56 -38.89 7.96
C GLN A 74 3.41 -39.01 6.45
N TRP A 75 4.54 -39.07 5.74
CA TRP A 75 4.58 -39.22 4.30
C TRP A 75 5.79 -40.06 3.87
N ALA A 76 5.70 -40.71 2.72
CA ALA A 76 6.76 -41.51 2.12
C ALA A 76 7.12 -40.95 0.75
N ILE A 77 8.33 -41.28 0.25
CA ILE A 77 8.71 -40.97 -1.13
C ILE A 77 8.48 -42.23 -1.97
N GLU A 78 7.52 -42.17 -2.89
CA GLU A 78 7.25 -43.22 -3.86
C GLU A 78 7.44 -42.65 -5.27
N GLU A 79 8.23 -43.33 -6.11
CA GLU A 79 8.54 -42.90 -7.48
C GLU A 79 9.05 -41.44 -7.59
N GLY A 80 9.76 -40.97 -6.56
CA GLY A 80 10.29 -39.59 -6.50
C GLY A 80 9.28 -38.52 -6.07
N ARG A 81 8.06 -38.91 -5.66
CA ARG A 81 7.01 -38.00 -5.21
C ARG A 81 6.62 -38.27 -3.75
N PRO A 82 6.30 -37.23 -2.97
CA PRO A 82 5.76 -37.40 -1.62
C PRO A 82 4.34 -37.96 -1.69
N VAL A 83 4.09 -39.04 -0.97
CA VAL A 83 2.79 -39.70 -0.81
C VAL A 83 2.39 -39.65 0.65
N PHE A 84 1.16 -39.22 0.92
CA PHE A 84 0.59 -39.16 2.26
C PHE A 84 0.46 -40.57 2.86
N VAL A 85 0.93 -40.76 4.10
CA VAL A 85 0.89 -42.04 4.83
C VAL A 85 -0.06 -41.96 6.02
N GLY A 86 -0.03 -40.86 6.77
CA GLY A 86 -0.82 -40.73 7.99
C GLY A 86 -0.86 -39.31 8.54
N LEU A 87 -1.85 -39.04 9.38
CA LEU A 87 -2.03 -37.78 10.09
C LEU A 87 -2.40 -38.07 11.55
N GLU A 88 -1.64 -37.50 12.48
CA GLU A 88 -1.86 -37.67 13.91
C GLU A 88 -2.02 -36.30 14.60
N VAL A 89 -2.83 -36.24 15.65
CA VAL A 89 -3.01 -35.09 16.55
C VAL A 89 -2.83 -35.58 17.97
N GLY A 90 -1.87 -35.03 18.70
CA GLY A 90 -1.62 -35.42 20.10
C GLY A 90 -1.17 -36.88 20.28
N GLY A 91 -0.66 -37.53 19.22
CA GLY A 91 -0.21 -38.92 19.23
C GLY A 91 -1.28 -39.94 18.82
N ASP A 92 -2.52 -39.51 18.61
CA ASP A 92 -3.61 -40.34 18.10
C ASP A 92 -3.83 -40.09 16.60
N ALA A 93 -4.16 -41.14 15.85
CA ALA A 93 -4.54 -41.01 14.44
C ALA A 93 -5.80 -40.16 14.29
N VAL A 94 -5.79 -39.24 13.32
CA VAL A 94 -6.95 -38.37 13.03
C VAL A 94 -8.13 -39.23 12.56
N ASP A 95 -9.25 -39.15 13.27
CA ASP A 95 -10.50 -39.80 12.89
C ASP A 95 -11.18 -39.01 11.75
N PRO A 96 -11.41 -39.60 10.57
CA PRO A 96 -12.04 -38.93 9.44
C PRO A 96 -13.44 -38.36 9.73
N ASN A 97 -14.15 -38.89 10.72
CA ASN A 97 -15.52 -38.48 11.05
C ASN A 97 -15.58 -37.44 12.18
N SER A 98 -14.50 -37.30 12.95
CA SER A 98 -14.43 -36.32 14.03
C SER A 98 -14.20 -34.91 13.50
N VAL A 99 -14.72 -33.91 14.23
CA VAL A 99 -14.56 -32.48 13.92
C VAL A 99 -13.51 -31.90 14.85
N TYR A 100 -12.58 -31.15 14.27
CA TYR A 100 -11.46 -30.53 14.95
C TYR A 100 -11.54 -29.02 14.81
N ASP A 101 -11.30 -28.30 15.90
CA ASP A 101 -11.14 -26.85 15.89
C ASP A 101 -9.69 -26.50 15.53
N VAL A 102 -9.52 -25.76 14.43
CA VAL A 102 -8.23 -25.51 13.79
C VAL A 102 -8.00 -24.01 13.72
N ALA A 103 -6.93 -23.53 14.36
CA ALA A 103 -6.54 -22.14 14.25
C ALA A 103 -5.79 -21.89 12.94
N THR A 104 -6.17 -20.83 12.24
CA THR A 104 -5.55 -20.39 10.98
C THR A 104 -5.59 -18.87 10.87
N ASN A 105 -5.07 -18.33 9.78
CA ASN A 105 -5.18 -16.90 9.47
C ASN A 105 -6.48 -16.59 8.71
N SER A 106 -7.00 -15.36 8.84
CA SER A 106 -8.26 -14.95 8.20
C SER A 106 -8.26 -15.15 6.68
N TYR A 107 -7.13 -14.92 6.00
CA TYR A 107 -7.00 -15.17 4.57
C TYR A 107 -7.31 -16.62 4.18
N LEU A 108 -6.77 -17.61 4.88
CA LEU A 108 -7.07 -19.02 4.65
C LEU A 108 -8.50 -19.38 5.06
N ALA A 109 -8.94 -18.91 6.23
CA ALA A 109 -10.29 -19.16 6.73
C ALA A 109 -11.38 -18.70 5.74
N GLU A 110 -11.15 -17.56 5.09
CA GLU A 110 -12.02 -16.96 4.07
C GLU A 110 -11.86 -17.60 2.68
N GLY A 111 -10.95 -18.57 2.55
CA GLY A 111 -10.82 -19.40 1.35
C GLY A 111 -9.66 -19.07 0.42
N GLY A 112 -8.68 -18.29 0.88
CA GLY A 112 -7.40 -18.08 0.20
C GLY A 112 -6.66 -19.41 -0.07
N ASP A 113 -5.72 -19.42 -1.01
CA ASP A 113 -5.02 -20.66 -1.42
C ASP A 113 -5.97 -21.82 -1.81
N ASP A 114 -7.11 -21.47 -2.40
CA ASP A 114 -8.19 -22.38 -2.82
C ASP A 114 -8.76 -23.23 -1.65
N TRP A 115 -8.70 -22.71 -0.42
CA TRP A 115 -9.26 -23.38 0.76
C TRP A 115 -10.78 -23.59 0.68
N LYS A 116 -11.51 -22.82 -0.15
CA LYS A 116 -12.96 -23.01 -0.36
C LYS A 116 -13.31 -24.39 -0.93
N ALA A 117 -12.36 -25.09 -1.54
CA ALA A 117 -12.55 -26.46 -2.02
C ALA A 117 -12.71 -27.49 -0.88
N PHE A 118 -12.43 -27.10 0.37
CA PHE A 118 -12.43 -27.96 1.54
C PHE A 118 -13.59 -27.59 2.48
N PRO A 119 -14.54 -28.52 2.70
CA PRO A 119 -15.75 -28.21 3.47
C PRO A 119 -15.43 -27.95 4.95
N GLN A 120 -15.95 -26.83 5.46
CA GLN A 120 -15.88 -26.44 6.87
C GLN A 120 -17.25 -26.66 7.53
N GLU A 121 -17.25 -27.06 8.81
CA GLU A 121 -18.46 -27.22 9.62
C GLU A 121 -18.91 -25.86 10.17
N GLY A 122 -19.60 -25.11 9.33
CA GLY A 122 -20.07 -23.74 9.62
C GLY A 122 -19.08 -22.65 9.23
N PRO A 123 -19.46 -21.37 9.39
CA PRO A 123 -18.58 -20.25 9.05
C PRO A 123 -17.37 -20.19 10.01
N PRO A 124 -16.20 -19.76 9.52
CA PRO A 124 -15.02 -19.58 10.37
C PRO A 124 -15.28 -18.50 11.43
N LYS A 125 -14.82 -18.75 12.65
CA LYS A 125 -14.85 -17.77 13.74
C LYS A 125 -13.60 -16.90 13.67
N ILE A 126 -13.73 -15.68 13.18
CA ILE A 126 -12.64 -14.70 13.18
C ILE A 126 -12.56 -14.07 14.58
N LEU A 127 -11.41 -14.21 15.23
CA LEU A 127 -11.14 -13.54 16.50
C LEU A 127 -10.70 -12.11 16.21
N ASP A 128 -11.09 -11.15 17.05
CA ASP A 128 -10.64 -9.76 16.91
C ASP A 128 -9.23 -9.57 17.50
N ILE A 129 -8.30 -10.39 17.01
CA ILE A 129 -6.90 -10.42 17.41
C ILE A 129 -6.09 -10.54 16.14
N ASP A 130 -5.26 -9.53 15.88
CA ASP A 130 -4.33 -9.56 14.76
C ASP A 130 -3.30 -10.67 14.96
N LEU A 131 -2.98 -11.39 13.89
CA LEU A 131 -1.99 -12.48 13.90
C LEU A 131 -0.62 -12.00 14.38
N TYR A 132 -0.28 -10.77 14.04
CA TYR A 132 0.92 -10.10 14.50
C TYR A 132 0.92 -9.93 16.04
N GLU A 133 -0.14 -9.35 16.61
CA GLU A 133 -0.26 -9.17 18.07
C GLU A 133 -0.31 -10.51 18.80
N ALA A 134 -0.96 -11.52 18.22
CA ALA A 134 -0.95 -12.89 18.74
C ALA A 134 0.48 -13.49 18.80
N SER A 135 1.30 -13.19 17.79
CA SER A 135 2.70 -13.66 17.73
C SER A 135 3.59 -12.93 18.73
N VAL A 136 3.39 -11.62 18.90
CA VAL A 136 4.04 -10.81 19.92
C VAL A 136 3.69 -11.32 21.32
N ALA A 137 2.41 -11.51 21.62
CA ALA A 137 1.96 -11.99 22.92
C ALA A 137 2.55 -13.37 23.27
N ARG A 138 2.62 -14.27 22.29
CA ARG A 138 3.23 -15.59 22.46
C ARG A 138 4.72 -15.51 22.79
N LEU A 139 5.47 -14.70 22.07
CA LEU A 139 6.91 -14.55 22.31
C LEU A 139 7.19 -13.86 23.63
N ALA A 140 6.39 -12.86 24.00
CA ALA A 140 6.47 -12.20 25.30
C ALA A 140 6.21 -13.18 26.46
N ALA A 141 5.24 -14.09 26.33
CA ALA A 141 4.99 -15.15 27.31
C ALA A 141 6.14 -16.17 27.36
N ALA A 142 6.70 -16.55 26.20
CA ALA A 142 7.82 -17.49 26.12
C ALA A 142 9.06 -17.02 26.89
N THR A 143 9.36 -15.71 26.81
CA THR A 143 10.46 -15.08 27.57
C THR A 143 10.35 -15.22 29.09
N GLN A 144 9.15 -15.47 29.62
CA GLN A 144 8.92 -15.59 31.07
C GLN A 144 9.03 -17.04 31.57
N GLU A 145 8.79 -18.03 30.70
CA GLU A 145 8.73 -19.46 31.09
C GLU A 145 10.02 -20.23 30.79
N ASP A 146 10.69 -19.96 29.66
CA ASP A 146 11.91 -20.68 29.24
C ASP A 146 12.97 -19.69 28.76
N GLY A 147 14.10 -19.62 29.48
CA GLY A 147 15.20 -18.66 29.24
C GLY A 147 15.99 -18.82 27.93
N GLU A 148 15.41 -19.40 26.88
CA GLU A 148 16.04 -19.61 25.56
C GLU A 148 15.59 -18.62 24.47
N LEU A 149 14.56 -17.80 24.71
CA LEU A 149 14.14 -16.77 23.76
C LEU A 149 14.42 -15.39 24.33
N SER A 150 15.19 -14.59 23.59
CA SER A 150 15.50 -13.22 23.95
C SER A 150 14.26 -12.32 23.97
N PRO A 151 14.21 -11.31 24.86
CA PRO A 151 13.08 -10.38 24.96
C PRO A 151 12.82 -9.62 23.67
N ILE A 152 11.53 -9.31 23.42
CA ILE A 152 11.12 -8.44 22.32
C ILE A 152 11.76 -7.07 22.55
N ALA A 153 12.79 -6.76 21.77
CA ALA A 153 13.53 -5.52 21.91
C ALA A 153 12.74 -4.36 21.27
N GLY A 154 11.88 -3.72 22.08
CA GLY A 154 11.32 -2.39 21.84
C GLY A 154 9.92 -2.31 21.21
N ASP A 155 9.22 -1.22 21.56
CA ASP A 155 7.87 -0.84 21.09
C ASP A 155 7.84 -0.21 19.69
N ALA A 156 8.98 -0.07 19.02
CA ALA A 156 9.05 0.59 17.72
C ALA A 156 8.78 -0.39 16.56
N TYR A 157 7.85 -0.01 15.69
CA TYR A 157 7.51 -0.69 14.42
C TYR A 157 8.70 -0.84 13.45
N VAL A 158 9.78 -0.11 13.69
CA VAL A 158 10.98 -0.07 12.88
C VAL A 158 12.14 -0.55 13.74
N GLN A 159 12.72 -1.70 13.41
CA GLN A 159 14.06 -2.05 13.89
C GLN A 159 14.97 -0.87 13.52
N VAL A 160 15.70 -0.34 14.50
CA VAL A 160 16.83 0.54 14.27
C VAL A 160 17.76 -0.24 13.34
N GLY A 161 17.64 -0.02 12.02
CA GLY A 161 18.42 -0.76 11.03
C GLY A 161 19.88 -0.71 11.42
N THR A 162 20.60 -1.81 11.19
CA THR A 162 22.02 -1.85 11.51
C THR A 162 22.71 -0.66 10.82
N LEU A 163 23.86 -0.25 11.35
CA LEU A 163 24.63 0.85 10.74
C LEU A 163 24.93 0.55 9.25
N VAL A 164 25.03 -0.75 8.91
CA VAL A 164 25.14 -1.27 7.55
C VAL A 164 23.87 -1.00 6.72
N ASP A 165 22.68 -1.36 7.19
CA ASP A 165 21.42 -1.12 6.44
C ASP A 165 21.21 0.37 6.14
N ARG A 166 21.49 1.21 7.14
CA ARG A 166 21.42 2.67 6.99
C ARG A 166 22.44 3.18 5.97
N SER A 167 23.66 2.65 6.01
CA SER A 167 24.70 2.99 5.03
C SER A 167 24.33 2.57 3.61
N MET A 168 23.64 1.43 3.44
CA MET A 168 23.13 0.97 2.15
C MET A 168 22.05 1.90 1.61
N GLY A 169 21.14 2.39 2.45
CA GLY A 169 20.15 3.39 2.06
C GLY A 169 20.78 4.70 1.59
N VAL A 170 21.78 5.21 2.34
CA VAL A 170 22.54 6.41 1.95
C VAL A 170 23.32 6.19 0.66
N LEU A 171 23.96 5.04 0.50
CA LEU A 171 24.68 4.67 -0.72
C LEU A 171 23.73 4.58 -1.91
N GLY A 172 22.56 3.96 -1.75
CA GLY A 172 21.53 3.88 -2.78
C GLY A 172 21.07 5.25 -3.24
N LEU A 173 20.82 6.17 -2.31
CA LEU A 173 20.47 7.55 -2.63
C LEU A 173 21.60 8.25 -3.41
N ALA A 174 22.85 8.08 -2.97
CA ALA A 174 24.01 8.64 -3.66
C ALA A 174 24.16 8.08 -5.08
N VAL A 175 23.91 6.79 -5.29
CA VAL A 175 23.93 6.14 -6.60
C VAL A 175 22.81 6.69 -7.50
N LEU A 176 21.58 6.84 -7.02
CA LEU A 176 20.47 7.41 -7.80
C LEU A 176 20.75 8.85 -8.24
N ILE A 177 21.27 9.68 -7.32
CA ILE A 177 21.73 11.04 -7.65
C ILE A 177 22.89 10.99 -8.66
N GLY A 178 23.81 10.05 -8.50
CA GLY A 178 24.93 9.82 -9.41
C GLY A 178 24.49 9.46 -10.83
N ILE A 179 23.50 8.57 -10.98
CA ILE A 179 22.91 8.21 -12.28
C ILE A 179 22.29 9.45 -12.93
N CYS A 180 21.49 10.21 -12.18
CA CYS A 180 20.92 11.47 -12.69
C CYS A 180 22.01 12.45 -13.14
N PHE A 181 23.11 12.56 -12.37
CA PHE A 181 24.22 13.44 -12.70
C PHE A 181 24.97 13.01 -13.96
N VAL A 182 25.17 11.71 -14.17
CA VAL A 182 25.78 11.17 -15.40
C VAL A 182 24.90 11.47 -16.61
N LEU A 183 23.58 11.33 -16.48
CA LEU A 183 22.59 11.61 -17.53
C LEU A 183 22.28 13.11 -17.71
N SER A 184 22.82 13.98 -16.85
CA SER A 184 22.55 15.42 -16.89
C SER A 184 22.99 16.06 -18.20
N ARG A 185 22.10 16.89 -18.78
CA ARG A 185 22.39 17.69 -19.97
C ARG A 185 23.51 18.69 -19.76
N ASN A 186 23.66 19.24 -18.54
CA ASN A 186 24.72 20.19 -18.22
C ASN A 186 25.18 20.09 -16.75
N ARG A 187 26.12 19.18 -16.50
CA ARG A 187 26.68 18.87 -15.17
C ARG A 187 27.24 20.08 -14.41
N ARG A 188 27.68 21.13 -15.10
CA ARG A 188 28.25 22.34 -14.47
C ARG A 188 27.20 23.28 -13.90
N ARG A 189 25.95 23.19 -14.39
CA ARG A 189 24.83 24.05 -13.99
C ARG A 189 23.92 23.40 -12.94
N VAL A 190 24.21 22.18 -12.52
CA VAL A 190 23.44 21.49 -11.47
C VAL A 190 23.46 22.30 -10.18
N SER A 191 22.28 22.66 -9.68
CA SER A 191 22.12 23.42 -8.45
C SER A 191 22.14 22.50 -7.23
N TRP A 192 23.31 22.31 -6.63
CA TRP A 192 23.47 21.51 -5.41
C TRP A 192 22.60 21.98 -4.24
N ARG A 193 22.17 23.24 -4.23
CA ARG A 193 21.16 23.76 -3.31
C ARG A 193 19.83 23.02 -3.45
N VAL A 194 19.34 22.82 -4.68
CA VAL A 194 18.08 22.11 -4.96
C VAL A 194 18.21 20.67 -4.51
N VAL A 195 19.35 20.01 -4.80
CA VAL A 195 19.62 18.63 -4.37
C VAL A 195 19.62 18.52 -2.84
N ALA A 196 20.38 19.37 -2.15
CA ALA A 196 20.50 19.35 -0.70
C ALA A 196 19.16 19.63 0.00
N TRP A 197 18.44 20.68 -0.42
CA TRP A 197 17.13 21.00 0.15
C TRP A 197 16.05 19.99 -0.23
N GLY A 198 16.03 19.49 -1.46
CA GLY A 198 15.03 18.52 -1.88
C GLY A 198 15.17 17.18 -1.16
N VAL A 199 16.41 16.70 -0.96
CA VAL A 199 16.67 15.52 -0.09
C VAL A 199 16.38 15.86 1.37
N GLY A 200 16.82 17.02 1.85
CA GLY A 200 16.60 17.46 3.23
C GLY A 200 15.11 17.57 3.59
N LEU A 201 14.28 18.09 2.69
CA LEU A 201 12.83 18.18 2.86
C LEU A 201 12.18 16.80 2.91
N GLN A 202 12.62 15.85 2.08
CA GLN A 202 12.14 14.46 2.13
C GLN A 202 12.50 13.81 3.46
N VAL A 203 13.76 13.89 3.88
CA VAL A 203 14.23 13.31 5.15
C VAL A 203 13.55 13.97 6.34
N LEU A 204 13.39 15.30 6.32
CA LEU A 204 12.68 16.03 7.37
C LEU A 204 11.22 15.59 7.46
N PHE A 205 10.51 15.51 6.33
CA PHE A 205 9.13 15.06 6.30
C PHE A 205 9.00 13.60 6.75
N ALA A 206 9.87 12.71 6.23
CA ALA A 206 9.91 11.31 6.63
C ALA A 206 10.15 11.16 8.13
N PHE A 207 11.08 11.91 8.71
CA PHE A 207 11.33 11.91 10.15
C PHE A 207 10.11 12.42 10.93
N LEU A 208 9.54 13.56 10.54
CA LEU A 208 8.37 14.12 11.21
C LEU A 208 7.17 13.18 11.19
N VAL A 209 6.98 12.44 10.09
CA VAL A 209 5.77 11.64 9.87
C VAL A 209 5.96 10.19 10.33
N LEU A 210 7.14 9.58 10.18
CA LEU A 210 7.37 8.16 10.52
C LEU A 210 7.89 7.93 11.95
N GLU A 211 8.67 8.86 12.50
CA GLU A 211 9.33 8.66 13.81
C GLU A 211 8.62 9.38 14.96
N THR A 212 7.85 10.44 14.69
CA THR A 212 7.23 11.23 15.77
C THR A 212 5.84 10.72 16.15
N VAL A 213 5.47 10.92 17.42
CA VAL A 213 4.10 10.63 17.92
C VAL A 213 3.05 11.43 17.14
N MET A 214 3.36 12.68 16.76
CA MET A 214 2.47 13.48 15.90
C MET A 214 2.27 12.84 14.52
N GLY A 215 3.33 12.22 14.00
CA GLY A 215 3.29 11.45 12.76
C GLY A 215 2.35 10.25 12.85
N GLN A 216 2.43 9.46 13.92
CA GLN A 216 1.52 8.32 14.14
C GLN A 216 0.05 8.75 14.18
N VAL A 217 -0.26 9.84 14.91
CA VAL A 217 -1.62 10.42 14.94
C VAL A 217 -2.05 10.87 13.54
N PHE A 218 -1.15 11.46 12.76
CA PHE A 218 -1.41 11.82 11.37
C PHE A 218 -1.75 10.59 10.51
N PHE A 219 -0.98 9.50 10.60
CA PHE A 219 -1.25 8.24 9.89
C PHE A 219 -2.62 7.65 10.24
N GLU A 220 -2.94 7.55 11.53
CA GLU A 220 -4.25 7.05 11.99
C GLU A 220 -5.41 7.92 11.51
N THR A 221 -5.22 9.24 11.54
CA THR A 221 -6.23 10.21 11.05
C THR A 221 -6.44 10.05 9.54
N VAL A 222 -5.36 9.95 8.77
CA VAL A 222 -5.45 9.75 7.31
C VAL A 222 -6.09 8.40 7.01
N LYS A 223 -5.71 7.34 7.70
CA LYS A 223 -6.28 6.00 7.53
C LYS A 223 -7.79 6.00 7.80
N SER A 224 -8.22 6.56 8.92
CA SER A 224 -9.65 6.66 9.27
C SER A 224 -10.44 7.52 8.28
N LEU A 225 -9.86 8.63 7.80
CA LEU A 225 -10.44 9.44 6.73
C LEU A 225 -10.63 8.63 5.44
N PHE A 226 -9.63 7.84 5.04
CA PHE A 226 -9.72 7.00 3.84
C PHE A 226 -10.80 5.93 3.98
N VAL A 227 -10.89 5.27 5.14
CA VAL A 227 -11.95 4.29 5.42
C VAL A 227 -13.32 4.97 5.31
N ALA A 228 -13.51 6.15 5.91
CA ALA A 228 -14.77 6.90 5.81
C ALA A 228 -15.10 7.26 4.35
N VAL A 229 -14.13 7.71 3.55
CA VAL A 229 -14.32 7.99 2.12
C VAL A 229 -14.73 6.72 1.36
N MET A 230 -14.11 5.57 1.66
CA MET A 230 -14.48 4.30 1.05
C MET A 230 -15.90 3.87 1.42
N ASP A 231 -16.32 4.08 2.67
CA ASP A 231 -17.68 3.76 3.11
C ASP A 231 -18.73 4.65 2.44
N TYR A 232 -18.45 5.95 2.28
CA TYR A 232 -19.32 6.83 1.49
C TYR A 232 -19.34 6.46 0.00
N ALA A 233 -18.24 5.95 -0.56
CA ALA A 233 -18.21 5.47 -1.93
C ALA A 233 -19.08 4.21 -2.10
N ARG A 234 -19.10 3.33 -1.09
CA ARG A 234 -19.96 2.14 -1.07
C ARG A 234 -21.43 2.51 -1.14
N GLU A 235 -21.88 3.48 -0.35
CA GLU A 235 -23.28 3.97 -0.41
C GLU A 235 -23.67 4.46 -1.82
N GLY A 236 -22.77 5.19 -2.49
CA GLY A 236 -22.99 5.63 -3.88
C GLY A 236 -23.03 4.46 -4.87
N ASN A 237 -22.17 3.46 -4.68
CA ASN A 237 -22.14 2.26 -5.49
C ASN A 237 -23.39 1.39 -5.28
N ASP A 238 -23.84 1.22 -4.04
CA ASP A 238 -25.04 0.45 -3.70
C ASP A 238 -26.28 1.07 -4.35
N MET A 239 -26.36 2.40 -4.41
CA MET A 239 -27.43 3.09 -5.13
C MET A 239 -27.42 2.82 -6.65
N VAL A 240 -26.23 2.84 -7.29
CA VAL A 240 -26.11 2.73 -8.76
C VAL A 240 -26.15 1.29 -9.24
N PHE A 241 -25.46 0.39 -8.54
CA PHE A 241 -25.25 -1.00 -8.94
C PHE A 241 -26.13 -1.98 -8.14
N GLY A 242 -26.74 -1.55 -7.03
CA GLY A 242 -27.64 -2.39 -6.23
C GLY A 242 -26.93 -3.68 -5.77
N PRO A 243 -27.53 -4.87 -5.99
CA PRO A 243 -26.90 -6.15 -5.63
C PRO A 243 -25.54 -6.42 -6.31
N LEU A 244 -25.18 -5.69 -7.37
CA LEU A 244 -23.88 -5.81 -8.05
C LEU A 244 -22.76 -5.05 -7.32
N ALA A 245 -23.07 -4.25 -6.30
CA ALA A 245 -22.08 -3.57 -5.46
C ALA A 245 -21.58 -4.44 -4.30
N ASP A 246 -22.32 -5.49 -3.90
CA ASP A 246 -21.94 -6.36 -2.80
C ASP A 246 -20.81 -7.32 -3.20
N VAL A 247 -19.61 -6.97 -2.75
CA VAL A 247 -18.36 -7.70 -2.98
C VAL A 247 -18.47 -9.17 -2.57
N GLY A 248 -19.15 -9.47 -1.46
CA GLY A 248 -19.24 -10.83 -0.92
C GLY A 248 -20.20 -11.72 -1.72
N ALA A 249 -21.36 -11.19 -2.08
CA ALA A 249 -22.34 -11.90 -2.90
C ALA A 249 -21.81 -12.18 -4.31
N LEU A 250 -21.07 -11.23 -4.87
CA LEU A 250 -20.62 -11.23 -6.25
C LEU A 250 -19.34 -12.05 -6.46
N GLU A 251 -18.42 -12.07 -5.49
CA GLU A 251 -17.24 -12.94 -5.53
C GLU A 251 -17.64 -14.42 -5.58
N SER A 252 -18.76 -14.79 -4.94
CA SER A 252 -19.30 -16.15 -4.96
C SER A 252 -19.96 -16.55 -6.28
N ALA A 253 -20.43 -15.59 -7.08
CA ALA A 253 -21.23 -15.82 -8.29
C ALA A 253 -20.49 -15.57 -9.62
N LEU A 254 -19.58 -14.58 -9.67
CA LEU A 254 -18.96 -14.07 -10.91
C LEU A 254 -17.42 -14.04 -10.88
N GLY A 255 -16.80 -14.40 -9.75
CA GLY A 255 -15.36 -14.33 -9.55
C GLY A 255 -14.81 -12.91 -9.37
N ARG A 256 -13.52 -12.81 -9.00
CA ARG A 256 -12.86 -11.58 -8.51
C ARG A 256 -12.84 -10.38 -9.48
N GLY A 257 -13.08 -10.60 -10.78
CA GLY A 257 -12.92 -9.57 -11.81
C GLY A 257 -13.98 -8.47 -11.79
N PHE A 258 -15.23 -8.80 -11.43
CA PHE A 258 -16.34 -7.83 -11.47
C PHE A 258 -16.42 -6.95 -10.20
N VAL A 259 -15.94 -7.47 -9.06
CA VAL A 259 -15.74 -6.73 -7.79
C VAL A 259 -14.78 -5.54 -7.97
N PHE A 260 -13.72 -5.74 -8.77
CA PHE A 260 -12.76 -4.70 -9.09
C PHE A 260 -13.42 -3.51 -9.80
N PHE A 261 -14.38 -3.77 -10.70
CA PHE A 261 -15.05 -2.76 -11.50
C PHE A 261 -15.91 -1.84 -10.63
N THR A 262 -16.81 -2.39 -9.81
CA THR A 262 -17.79 -1.60 -9.05
C THR A 262 -17.12 -0.82 -7.92
N GLN A 263 -16.24 -1.45 -7.14
CA GLN A 263 -15.64 -0.82 -5.97
C GLN A 263 -14.64 0.29 -6.32
N ILE A 264 -13.75 0.06 -7.28
CA ILE A 264 -12.68 1.01 -7.61
C ILE A 264 -13.21 2.19 -8.39
N LEU A 265 -14.12 1.95 -9.34
CA LEU A 265 -14.73 3.03 -10.12
C LEU A 265 -15.45 4.01 -9.20
N GLY A 266 -16.29 3.52 -8.27
CA GLY A 266 -16.98 4.36 -7.30
C GLY A 266 -16.05 5.19 -6.43
N THR A 267 -14.97 4.56 -5.96
CA THR A 267 -13.97 5.25 -5.13
C THR A 267 -13.24 6.35 -5.91
N ILE A 268 -12.82 6.09 -7.15
CA ILE A 268 -12.19 7.09 -8.03
C ILE A 268 -13.17 8.26 -8.27
N VAL A 269 -14.42 7.98 -8.62
CA VAL A 269 -15.45 8.99 -8.89
C VAL A 269 -15.68 9.87 -7.66
N LEU A 270 -15.83 9.27 -6.47
CA LEU A 270 -16.06 10.03 -5.24
C LEU A 270 -14.86 10.92 -4.90
N VAL A 271 -13.64 10.40 -5.00
CA VAL A 271 -12.43 11.17 -4.65
C VAL A 271 -12.18 12.30 -5.65
N SER A 272 -12.42 12.08 -6.95
CA SER A 272 -12.37 13.15 -7.96
C SER A 272 -13.44 14.23 -7.69
N THR A 273 -14.65 13.82 -7.29
CA THR A 273 -15.73 14.75 -6.88
C THR A 273 -15.32 15.59 -5.67
N LEU A 274 -14.81 14.94 -4.62
CA LEU A 274 -14.36 15.63 -3.40
C LEU A 274 -13.20 16.57 -3.70
N THR A 275 -12.24 16.15 -4.51
CA THR A 275 -11.11 16.98 -4.93
C THR A 275 -11.60 18.22 -5.67
N ALA A 276 -12.52 18.08 -6.63
CA ALA A 276 -13.10 19.21 -7.35
C ALA A 276 -13.84 20.19 -6.42
N ILE A 277 -14.60 19.68 -5.44
CA ILE A 277 -15.25 20.49 -4.40
C ILE A 277 -14.21 21.28 -3.59
N LEU A 278 -13.15 20.62 -3.12
CA LEU A 278 -12.11 21.27 -2.31
C LEU A 278 -11.32 22.31 -3.10
N TYR A 279 -11.13 22.10 -4.41
CA TYR A 279 -10.61 23.13 -5.33
C TYR A 279 -11.59 24.29 -5.49
N HIS A 280 -12.89 24.05 -5.66
CA HIS A 280 -13.87 25.13 -5.77
C HIS A 280 -13.92 25.99 -4.48
N MET A 281 -13.79 25.34 -3.32
CA MET A 281 -13.79 25.99 -2.01
C MET A 281 -12.51 26.78 -1.68
N GLY A 282 -11.40 26.57 -2.41
CA GLY A 282 -10.13 27.23 -2.13
C GLY A 282 -9.22 26.49 -1.14
N VAL A 283 -9.64 25.33 -0.61
CA VAL A 283 -8.89 24.57 0.41
C VAL A 283 -7.64 23.96 -0.21
N MET A 284 -7.78 23.32 -1.38
CA MET A 284 -6.63 22.73 -2.08
C MET A 284 -5.61 23.80 -2.48
N GLN A 285 -6.07 24.97 -2.93
CA GLN A 285 -5.20 26.08 -3.31
C GLN A 285 -4.37 26.56 -2.12
N LEU A 286 -4.95 26.63 -0.92
CA LEU A 286 -4.21 27.02 0.27
C LEU A 286 -3.11 26.01 0.62
N VAL A 287 -3.42 24.71 0.58
CA VAL A 287 -2.46 23.64 0.87
C VAL A 287 -1.34 23.62 -0.17
N VAL A 288 -1.71 23.59 -1.45
CA VAL A 288 -0.77 23.55 -2.59
C VAL A 288 0.11 24.80 -2.61
N TYR A 289 -0.46 25.98 -2.40
CA TYR A 289 0.30 27.24 -2.34
C TYR A 289 1.30 27.23 -1.18
N SER A 290 0.90 26.73 -0.01
CA SER A 290 1.77 26.66 1.16
C SER A 290 2.97 25.75 0.90
N MET A 291 2.73 24.56 0.33
CA MET A 291 3.79 23.62 -0.06
C MET A 291 4.70 24.22 -1.13
N ALA A 292 4.12 24.83 -2.16
CA ALA A 292 4.85 25.48 -3.24
C ALA A 292 5.76 26.60 -2.70
N LYS A 293 5.27 27.41 -1.75
CA LYS A 293 6.04 28.48 -1.12
C LYS A 293 7.22 27.94 -0.30
N VAL A 294 7.02 26.86 0.44
CA VAL A 294 8.11 26.20 1.19
C VAL A 294 9.19 25.69 0.22
N MET A 295 8.80 24.99 -0.84
CA MET A 295 9.74 24.50 -1.86
C MET A 295 10.45 25.65 -2.59
N GLN A 296 9.70 26.64 -3.06
CA GLN A 296 10.23 27.84 -3.73
C GLN A 296 11.24 28.57 -2.83
N PHE A 297 10.91 28.80 -1.56
CA PHE A 297 11.77 29.51 -0.62
C PHE A 297 13.07 28.74 -0.32
N THR A 298 12.97 27.43 -0.08
CA THR A 298 14.11 26.58 0.27
C THR A 298 14.99 26.29 -0.95
N MET A 299 14.39 25.76 -2.03
CA MET A 299 15.08 25.28 -3.21
C MET A 299 15.41 26.39 -4.22
N ARG A 300 14.76 27.55 -4.15
CA ARG A 300 14.87 28.66 -5.14
C ARG A 300 14.50 28.23 -6.56
N THR A 301 13.61 27.26 -6.67
CA THR A 301 12.90 26.93 -7.91
C THR A 301 11.96 28.05 -8.32
N SER A 302 11.48 28.03 -9.56
CA SER A 302 10.51 29.01 -10.03
C SER A 302 9.16 28.85 -9.33
N GLY A 303 8.37 29.93 -9.29
CA GLY A 303 7.04 29.88 -8.70
C GLY A 303 6.11 28.91 -9.43
N ALA A 304 6.16 28.88 -10.77
CA ALA A 304 5.35 27.98 -11.57
C ALA A 304 5.70 26.50 -11.33
N GLU A 305 6.98 26.12 -11.40
CA GLU A 305 7.35 24.71 -11.23
C GLU A 305 7.12 24.21 -9.79
N SER A 306 7.29 25.09 -8.79
CA SER A 306 7.03 24.76 -7.39
C SER A 306 5.53 24.56 -7.15
N LEU A 307 4.68 25.38 -7.78
CA LEU A 307 3.23 25.23 -7.71
C LEU A 307 2.75 23.95 -8.41
N ALA A 308 3.25 23.69 -9.62
CA ALA A 308 2.91 22.48 -10.37
C ALA A 308 3.37 21.21 -9.63
N SER A 309 4.58 21.22 -9.05
CA SER A 309 5.10 20.12 -8.24
C SER A 309 4.27 19.89 -6.97
N ALA A 310 3.89 20.97 -6.27
CA ALA A 310 3.01 20.86 -5.09
C ALA A 310 1.61 20.36 -5.45
N ALA A 311 1.05 20.78 -6.58
CA ALA A 311 -0.26 20.35 -7.04
C ALA A 311 -0.27 18.83 -7.34
N ASN A 312 0.78 18.33 -7.98
CA ASN A 312 0.96 16.92 -8.33
C ASN A 312 0.88 15.96 -7.12
N VAL A 313 1.07 16.44 -5.90
CA VAL A 313 0.89 15.62 -4.67
C VAL A 313 -0.55 15.11 -4.53
N PHE A 314 -1.52 15.87 -5.04
CA PHE A 314 -2.94 15.60 -4.84
C PHE A 314 -3.68 15.35 -6.16
N VAL A 315 -3.31 16.07 -7.22
CA VAL A 315 -3.93 15.95 -8.54
C VAL A 315 -3.03 15.25 -9.53
N GLY A 316 -3.62 14.67 -10.57
CA GLY A 316 -2.89 13.90 -11.56
C GLY A 316 -2.01 14.75 -12.49
N GLN A 317 -1.13 14.06 -13.23
CA GLN A 317 -0.21 14.64 -14.21
C GLN A 317 -0.87 15.53 -15.28
N THR A 318 -2.16 15.35 -15.58
CA THR A 318 -2.90 16.17 -16.55
C THR A 318 -3.56 17.40 -15.93
N GLU A 319 -3.79 17.39 -14.62
CA GLU A 319 -4.52 18.42 -13.88
C GLU A 319 -3.57 19.41 -13.21
N ALA A 320 -2.44 18.93 -12.68
CA ALA A 320 -1.44 19.80 -12.06
C ALA A 320 -0.93 20.92 -12.98
N PRO A 321 -0.67 20.70 -14.30
CA PRO A 321 -0.24 21.77 -15.20
C PRO A 321 -1.29 22.88 -15.38
N LEU A 322 -2.58 22.59 -15.15
CA LEU A 322 -3.65 23.58 -15.26
C LEU A 322 -3.53 24.66 -14.17
N THR A 323 -2.95 24.33 -13.02
CA THR A 323 -2.70 25.29 -11.93
C THR A 323 -1.73 26.41 -12.33
N VAL A 324 -0.93 26.17 -13.38
CA VAL A 324 0.05 27.13 -13.91
C VAL A 324 -0.21 27.46 -15.37
N ARG A 325 -1.42 27.20 -15.87
CA ARG A 325 -1.80 27.37 -17.29
C ARG A 325 -1.35 28.70 -17.92
N PRO A 326 -1.49 29.87 -17.26
CA PRO A 326 -1.06 31.15 -17.85
C PRO A 326 0.45 31.22 -18.13
N TYR A 327 1.25 30.44 -17.40
CA TYR A 327 2.71 30.49 -17.45
C TYR A 327 3.31 29.42 -18.36
N LEU A 328 2.57 28.37 -18.70
CA LEU A 328 3.04 27.22 -19.51
C LEU A 328 3.75 27.65 -20.81
N ALA A 329 3.20 28.64 -21.52
CA ALA A 329 3.75 29.09 -22.79
C ALA A 329 5.13 29.80 -22.65
N GLY A 330 5.44 30.33 -21.47
CA GLY A 330 6.69 31.03 -21.17
C GLY A 330 7.62 30.26 -20.24
N MET A 331 7.38 28.97 -20.00
CA MET A 331 8.23 28.12 -19.17
C MET A 331 9.51 27.72 -19.91
N THR A 332 10.63 27.68 -19.19
CA THR A 332 11.89 27.16 -19.73
C THR A 332 11.83 25.64 -19.90
N SER A 333 12.79 25.08 -20.65
CA SER A 333 12.90 23.61 -20.79
C SER A 333 13.09 22.90 -19.44
N SER A 334 13.75 23.55 -18.47
CA SER A 334 13.97 22.99 -17.14
C SER A 334 12.69 23.02 -16.30
N GLU A 335 11.91 24.09 -16.38
CA GLU A 335 10.60 24.18 -15.72
C GLU A 335 9.60 23.15 -16.28
N ILE A 336 9.58 22.94 -17.59
CA ILE A 336 8.75 21.90 -18.23
C ILE A 336 9.20 20.51 -17.78
N MET A 337 10.51 20.24 -17.75
CA MET A 337 11.04 18.97 -17.26
C MET A 337 10.63 18.72 -15.80
N ALA A 338 10.68 19.74 -14.94
CA ALA A 338 10.26 19.65 -13.55
C ALA A 338 8.77 19.32 -13.42
N MET A 339 7.92 19.97 -14.21
CA MET A 339 6.48 19.72 -14.23
C MET A 339 6.15 18.30 -14.71
N MET A 340 6.77 17.84 -15.80
CA MET A 340 6.56 16.48 -16.32
C MET A 340 7.08 15.41 -15.35
N THR A 341 8.27 15.61 -14.78
CA THR A 341 8.85 14.68 -13.80
C THR A 341 7.98 14.60 -12.55
N GLY A 342 7.45 15.75 -12.09
CA GLY A 342 6.52 15.82 -10.96
C GLY A 342 5.28 14.95 -11.19
N GLY A 343 4.63 15.07 -12.36
CA GLY A 343 3.43 14.29 -12.67
C GLY A 343 3.68 12.79 -12.78
N MET A 344 4.89 12.38 -13.17
CA MET A 344 5.27 10.96 -13.25
C MET A 344 5.73 10.38 -11.90
N ALA A 345 6.16 11.23 -10.98
CA ALA A 345 6.69 10.81 -9.67
C ALA A 345 5.61 10.67 -8.59
N THR A 346 4.43 11.27 -8.80
CA THR A 346 3.33 11.29 -7.84
C THR A 346 2.13 10.47 -8.33
N VAL A 347 1.15 10.28 -7.45
CA VAL A 347 -0.10 9.58 -7.75
C VAL A 347 -1.27 10.51 -7.46
N ALA A 348 -2.24 10.57 -8.37
CA ALA A 348 -3.47 11.33 -8.16
C ALA A 348 -4.29 10.76 -7.00
N GLY A 349 -4.95 11.62 -6.21
CA GLY A 349 -5.75 11.20 -5.06
C GLY A 349 -6.79 10.11 -5.39
N GLY A 350 -7.43 10.18 -6.56
CA GLY A 350 -8.41 9.16 -6.99
C GLY A 350 -7.81 7.76 -7.15
N VAL A 351 -6.61 7.67 -7.74
CA VAL A 351 -5.90 6.39 -7.91
C VAL A 351 -5.27 5.92 -6.60
N LEU A 352 -4.83 6.87 -5.76
CA LEU A 352 -4.34 6.57 -4.42
C LEU A 352 -5.42 5.85 -3.59
N ALA A 353 -6.66 6.32 -3.66
CA ALA A 353 -7.79 5.65 -2.98
C ALA A 353 -8.07 4.24 -3.54
N ALA A 354 -7.87 4.02 -4.84
CA ALA A 354 -7.92 2.68 -5.42
C ALA A 354 -6.83 1.75 -4.83
N TYR A 355 -5.59 2.26 -4.69
CA TYR A 355 -4.50 1.51 -4.05
C TYR A 355 -4.77 1.22 -2.58
N ALA A 356 -5.32 2.17 -1.84
CA ALA A 356 -5.78 1.94 -0.48
C ALA A 356 -6.88 0.85 -0.41
N GLY A 357 -7.76 0.83 -1.40
CA GLY A 357 -8.78 -0.22 -1.57
C GLY A 357 -8.20 -1.62 -1.77
N PHE A 358 -6.96 -1.76 -2.22
CA PHE A 358 -6.24 -3.04 -2.27
C PHE A 358 -5.61 -3.46 -0.93
N GLY A 359 -5.83 -2.69 0.14
CA GLY A 359 -5.24 -2.95 1.45
C GLY A 359 -3.86 -2.34 1.64
N ILE A 360 -3.40 -1.48 0.73
CA ILE A 360 -2.16 -0.72 0.91
C ILE A 360 -2.42 0.39 1.94
N ASP A 361 -1.49 0.59 2.87
CA ASP A 361 -1.66 1.62 3.90
C ASP A 361 -1.75 3.03 3.30
N ALA A 362 -2.89 3.68 3.52
CA ALA A 362 -3.20 4.98 2.93
C ALA A 362 -2.29 6.10 3.45
N GLY A 363 -1.82 6.00 4.69
CA GLY A 363 -0.89 6.96 5.25
C GLY A 363 0.47 6.88 4.56
N HIS A 364 0.96 5.68 4.26
CA HIS A 364 2.21 5.49 3.53
C HIS A 364 2.10 6.00 2.10
N LEU A 365 0.96 5.77 1.43
CA LEU A 365 0.70 6.30 0.09
C LEU A 365 0.69 7.83 0.08
N LEU A 366 0.03 8.46 1.05
CA LEU A 366 0.00 9.92 1.17
C LEU A 366 1.40 10.47 1.47
N ALA A 367 2.13 9.86 2.39
CA ALA A 367 3.48 10.26 2.74
C ALA A 367 4.42 10.16 1.53
N ALA A 368 4.33 9.07 0.76
CA ALA A 368 5.07 8.89 -0.48
C ALA A 368 4.75 9.99 -1.50
N SER A 369 3.47 10.33 -1.71
CA SER A 369 3.07 11.38 -2.65
C SER A 369 3.65 12.75 -2.25
N VAL A 370 3.62 13.10 -0.96
CA VAL A 370 4.19 14.37 -0.47
C VAL A 370 5.70 14.42 -0.65
N MET A 371 6.41 13.32 -0.36
CA MET A 371 7.87 13.22 -0.52
C MET A 371 8.30 13.26 -2.00
N SER A 372 7.46 12.74 -2.90
CA SER A 372 7.73 12.73 -4.34
C SER A 372 7.83 14.13 -4.96
N ALA A 373 7.14 15.15 -4.44
CA ALA A 373 7.22 16.51 -4.98
C ALA A 373 8.64 17.11 -4.95
N PRO A 374 9.32 17.24 -3.79
CA PRO A 374 10.71 17.68 -3.73
C PRO A 374 11.66 16.69 -4.41
N ALA A 375 11.39 15.38 -4.38
CA ALA A 375 12.21 14.39 -5.07
C ALA A 375 12.21 14.59 -6.59
N ALA A 376 11.04 14.84 -7.18
CA ALA A 376 10.88 15.11 -8.60
C ALA A 376 11.64 16.37 -9.02
N LEU A 377 11.60 17.43 -8.21
CA LEU A 377 12.38 18.65 -8.45
C LEU A 377 13.89 18.37 -8.42
N VAL A 378 14.38 17.53 -7.50
CA VAL A 378 15.79 17.12 -7.47
C VAL A 378 16.17 16.40 -8.76
N VAL A 379 15.42 15.38 -9.15
CA VAL A 379 15.71 14.59 -10.36
C VAL A 379 15.65 15.47 -11.60
N ALA A 380 14.59 16.26 -11.76
CA ALA A 380 14.41 17.13 -12.91
C ALA A 380 15.51 18.18 -13.04
N LYS A 381 15.88 18.86 -11.95
CA LYS A 381 16.92 19.91 -11.95
C LYS A 381 18.34 19.36 -12.05
N ILE A 382 18.56 18.08 -11.76
CA ILE A 382 19.83 17.41 -12.10
C ILE A 382 19.83 17.08 -13.60
N LEU A 383 18.78 16.46 -14.14
CA LEU A 383 18.73 16.00 -15.53
C LEU A 383 18.75 17.18 -16.52
N VAL A 384 17.93 18.19 -16.28
CA VAL A 384 17.85 19.42 -17.07
C VAL A 384 17.98 20.63 -16.14
N PRO A 385 19.20 21.06 -15.79
CA PRO A 385 19.41 22.22 -14.93
C PRO A 385 18.94 23.51 -15.57
N GLU A 386 18.52 24.47 -14.75
CA GLU A 386 18.06 25.78 -15.21
C GLU A 386 19.22 26.58 -15.83
N THR A 387 19.04 27.05 -17.05
CA THR A 387 20.03 27.86 -17.79
C THR A 387 19.50 29.23 -18.21
N GLU A 388 18.19 29.43 -18.14
CA GLU A 388 17.47 30.62 -18.56
C GLU A 388 16.85 31.31 -17.33
N GLU A 389 16.35 32.53 -17.50
CA GLU A 389 15.62 33.23 -16.45
C GLU A 389 14.12 32.89 -16.51
N PRO A 390 13.55 32.25 -15.47
CA PRO A 390 12.13 31.89 -15.46
C PRO A 390 11.23 33.14 -15.42
N THR A 391 10.14 33.11 -16.19
CA THR A 391 9.17 34.22 -16.26
C THR A 391 8.48 34.51 -14.93
N THR A 392 8.24 33.47 -14.11
CA THR A 392 7.65 33.64 -12.77
C THR A 392 8.69 33.98 -11.69
N GLY A 393 9.98 33.72 -11.93
CA GLY A 393 11.03 33.93 -10.93
C GLY A 393 10.65 33.36 -9.56
N SER A 394 10.78 34.17 -8.51
CA SER A 394 10.39 33.78 -7.14
C SER A 394 8.90 33.95 -6.82
N HIS A 395 8.10 34.48 -7.74
CA HIS A 395 6.69 34.75 -7.48
C HIS A 395 5.87 33.47 -7.67
N VAL A 396 5.40 32.88 -6.56
CA VAL A 396 4.41 31.80 -6.59
C VAL A 396 3.03 32.43 -6.83
N PRO A 397 2.38 32.18 -7.99
CA PRO A 397 1.07 32.75 -8.25
C PRO A 397 0.03 32.15 -7.32
N TYR A 398 -0.79 33.01 -6.72
CA TYR A 398 -1.93 32.62 -5.90
C TYR A 398 -3.21 33.11 -6.58
N GLU A 399 -3.74 32.29 -7.49
CA GLU A 399 -5.02 32.54 -8.13
C GLU A 399 -5.97 31.38 -7.83
N ILE A 400 -7.10 31.70 -7.19
CA ILE A 400 -8.22 30.77 -7.10
C ILE A 400 -9.00 30.91 -8.40
N GLN A 401 -8.59 30.15 -9.42
CA GLN A 401 -9.37 30.05 -10.65
C GLN A 401 -10.63 29.25 -10.37
N ARG A 402 -11.76 29.94 -10.21
CA ARG A 402 -13.07 29.30 -10.12
C ARG A 402 -13.54 28.97 -11.53
N THR A 403 -13.26 27.74 -11.95
CA THR A 403 -13.74 27.22 -13.23
C THR A 403 -15.23 26.90 -13.22
N ASP A 404 -15.78 26.59 -12.05
CA ASP A 404 -17.15 26.13 -11.87
C ASP A 404 -18.06 27.25 -11.35
N ALA A 405 -19.33 27.23 -11.73
CA ALA A 405 -20.30 28.26 -11.34
C ALA A 405 -20.65 28.21 -9.85
N ASN A 406 -20.69 27.02 -9.27
CA ASN A 406 -21.01 26.79 -7.86
C ASN A 406 -20.49 25.41 -7.40
N LEU A 407 -20.70 25.09 -6.12
CA LEU A 407 -20.23 23.85 -5.51
C LEU A 407 -20.80 22.58 -6.17
N LEU A 408 -22.07 22.63 -6.58
CA LEU A 408 -22.74 21.50 -7.23
C LEU A 408 -22.19 21.29 -8.65
N ASP A 409 -21.92 22.37 -9.36
CA ASP A 409 -21.28 22.33 -10.68
C ASP A 409 -19.87 21.72 -10.60
N ALA A 410 -19.08 22.12 -9.59
CA ALA A 410 -17.77 21.52 -9.31
C ALA A 410 -17.87 20.02 -9.00
N ALA A 411 -18.87 19.61 -8.21
CA ALA A 411 -19.13 18.21 -7.91
C ALA A 411 -19.49 17.41 -9.18
N CYS A 412 -20.38 17.93 -10.02
CA CYS A 412 -20.78 17.31 -11.28
C CYS A 412 -19.59 17.16 -12.26
N ARG A 413 -18.74 18.20 -12.38
CA ARG A 413 -17.52 18.13 -13.20
C ARG A 413 -16.55 17.07 -12.66
N GLY A 414 -16.29 17.10 -11.35
CA GLY A 414 -15.39 16.13 -10.71
C GLY A 414 -15.87 14.69 -10.85
N ALA A 415 -17.18 14.44 -10.74
CA ALA A 415 -17.77 13.13 -10.98
C ALA A 415 -17.57 12.67 -12.43
N GLY A 416 -17.79 13.56 -13.41
CA GLY A 416 -17.59 13.27 -14.83
C GLY A 416 -16.13 13.00 -15.20
N GLU A 417 -15.18 13.76 -14.64
CA GLU A 417 -13.74 13.53 -14.80
C GLU A 417 -13.30 12.21 -14.16
N GLY A 418 -13.73 11.96 -12.92
CA GLY A 418 -13.43 10.71 -12.20
C GLY A 418 -13.97 9.48 -12.91
N PHE A 419 -15.18 9.55 -13.47
CA PHE A 419 -15.77 8.44 -14.23
C PHE A 419 -14.94 8.10 -15.48
N LYS A 420 -14.56 9.13 -16.26
CA LYS A 420 -13.68 8.95 -17.43
C LYS A 420 -12.32 8.37 -17.04
N LEU A 421 -11.74 8.86 -15.95
CA LEU A 421 -10.48 8.35 -15.41
C LEU A 421 -10.59 6.87 -15.04
N GLY A 422 -11.63 6.49 -14.31
CA GLY A 422 -11.89 5.10 -13.94
C GLY A 422 -12.04 4.18 -15.15
N LEU A 423 -12.83 4.59 -16.16
CA LEU A 423 -12.96 3.84 -17.42
C LEU A 423 -11.60 3.65 -18.13
N ASN A 424 -10.78 4.69 -18.19
CA ASN A 424 -9.46 4.62 -18.79
C ASN A 424 -8.53 3.65 -18.04
N VAL A 425 -8.55 3.68 -16.69
CA VAL A 425 -7.78 2.74 -15.86
C VAL A 425 -8.18 1.30 -16.17
N MET A 426 -9.48 1.01 -16.26
CA MET A 426 -9.96 -0.33 -16.56
C MET A 426 -9.57 -0.79 -17.96
N ALA A 427 -9.73 0.07 -18.97
CA ALA A 427 -9.30 -0.23 -20.34
C ALA A 427 -7.80 -0.54 -20.39
N MET A 428 -6.97 0.23 -19.70
CA MET A 428 -5.52 0.01 -19.63
C MET A 428 -5.15 -1.29 -18.91
N LEU A 429 -5.82 -1.63 -17.82
CA LEU A 429 -5.58 -2.90 -17.12
C LEU A 429 -5.96 -4.11 -17.97
N ILE A 430 -7.12 -4.07 -18.63
CA ILE A 430 -7.54 -5.13 -19.56
C ILE A 430 -6.49 -5.30 -20.66
N ALA A 431 -6.07 -4.20 -21.30
CA ALA A 431 -5.08 -4.25 -22.36
C ALA A 431 -3.72 -4.79 -21.87
N LEU A 432 -3.17 -4.23 -20.79
CA LEU A 432 -1.84 -4.61 -20.30
C LEU A 432 -1.80 -6.04 -19.75
N VAL A 433 -2.80 -6.46 -18.97
CA VAL A 433 -2.88 -7.84 -18.46
C VAL A 433 -3.02 -8.82 -19.62
N SER A 434 -3.80 -8.49 -20.65
CA SER A 434 -3.92 -9.34 -21.86
C SER A 434 -2.60 -9.44 -22.62
N VAL A 435 -1.85 -8.34 -22.75
CA VAL A 435 -0.53 -8.34 -23.37
C VAL A 435 0.46 -9.16 -22.54
N VAL A 436 0.44 -9.06 -21.21
CA VAL A 436 1.30 -9.87 -20.34
C VAL A 436 0.94 -11.35 -20.42
N ALA A 437 -0.33 -11.71 -20.55
CA ALA A 437 -0.74 -13.10 -20.75
C ALA A 437 -0.37 -13.65 -22.14
N LEU A 438 -0.18 -12.77 -23.14
CA LEU A 438 0.27 -13.13 -24.48
C LEU A 438 1.79 -13.36 -24.55
N LEU A 439 2.57 -12.62 -23.75
CA LEU A 439 4.03 -12.72 -23.65
C LEU A 439 4.46 -13.90 -22.78
#